data_AF-A0A540MMW1-F1
#
_entry.id   AF-A0A540MMW1-F1
#
_cell.length_a   1.000
_cell.length_b   1.000
_cell.length_c   1.000
_cell.angle_alpha   90.00
_cell.angle_beta   90.00
_cell.angle_gamma   90.00
#
_symmetry.space_group_name_H-M   'P 1'
#
loop_
_entity.id
_entity.type
_entity.pdbx_description
1 polymer ?
#
loop_
_entity_poly.entity_id
_entity_poly.type
_entity_poly.pdbx_seq_one_letter_code
_entity_poly.pdbx_strand_id
1 'polypeptide(L)'
;MIREKTDWGSDVRVTGCATFQVLEWTEATLRTYASVLRQADIYGVVAVSCYAYGYFSNVWKAFCELWGPLTNTFHQGNGEMSISLYDLKVIGGLPILGAPYEEFIPPNHDLCKK
;
A
#
# COMPACT_ATOMS: atom_id res chain seq x y z
N MET A 1 -7.63 20.75 6.60
CA MET A 1 -6.75 21.85 6.15
C MET A 1 -5.57 21.20 5.43
N ILE A 2 -5.45 21.41 4.11
CA ILE A 2 -4.31 20.89 3.35
C ILE A 2 -3.07 21.63 3.84
N ARG A 3 -2.05 20.89 4.31
CA ARG A 3 -0.80 21.49 4.79
C ARG A 3 -0.11 22.23 3.65
N GLU A 4 0.58 23.31 3.98
CA GLU A 4 1.46 23.96 3.01
C GLU A 4 2.54 22.96 2.56
N LYS A 5 2.93 23.08 1.29
CA LYS A 5 3.94 22.21 0.67
C LYS A 5 5.22 22.25 1.50
N THR A 6 5.72 21.08 1.88
CA THR A 6 6.92 20.96 2.69
C THR A 6 8.15 21.11 1.80
N ASP A 7 9.13 21.91 2.23
CA ASP A 7 10.44 21.88 1.58
C ASP A 7 11.21 20.65 2.05
N TRP A 8 11.29 19.67 1.16
CA TRP A 8 11.93 18.39 1.41
C TRP A 8 13.46 18.42 1.24
N GLY A 9 14.04 19.51 0.70
CA GLY A 9 15.45 19.56 0.33
C GLY A 9 15.87 18.50 -0.71
N SER A 10 17.19 18.33 -0.89
CA SER A 10 17.80 17.38 -1.83
C SER A 10 17.91 15.94 -1.31
N ASP A 11 17.72 15.73 -0.01
CA ASP A 11 18.27 14.54 0.67
C ASP A 11 17.24 13.46 1.03
N VAL A 12 15.99 13.59 0.58
CA VAL A 12 14.98 12.55 0.78
C VAL A 12 15.35 11.28 0.02
N ARG A 13 15.94 10.34 0.75
CA ARG A 13 16.13 8.96 0.32
C ARG A 13 14.97 8.13 0.82
N VAL A 14 14.05 7.81 -0.09
CA VAL A 14 13.10 6.73 0.14
C VAL A 14 13.74 5.46 -0.43
N THR A 15 13.87 4.45 0.41
CA THR A 15 14.37 3.13 0.04
C THR A 15 13.22 2.16 -0.07
N GLY A 16 13.26 1.30 -1.09
CA GLY A 16 12.17 0.39 -1.42
C GLY A 16 12.04 0.26 -2.92
N CYS A 17 12.73 -0.71 -3.50
CA CYS A 17 12.53 -1.09 -4.89
C CYS A 17 11.70 -2.37 -4.85
N ALA A 18 10.52 -2.38 -5.47
CA ALA A 18 9.80 -3.63 -5.71
C ALA A 18 10.54 -4.40 -6.80
N THR A 19 11.67 -5.01 -6.45
CA THR A 19 12.39 -5.93 -7.30
C THR A 19 11.62 -7.25 -7.32
N PHE A 20 10.66 -7.37 -8.24
CA PHE A 20 10.09 -8.60 -8.79
C PHE A 20 9.57 -9.70 -7.85
N GLN A 21 9.46 -9.49 -6.53
CA GLN A 21 9.13 -10.57 -5.58
C GLN A 21 7.63 -10.86 -5.39
N VAL A 22 6.73 -10.03 -5.94
CA VAL A 22 5.27 -10.24 -5.81
C VAL A 22 4.67 -10.91 -7.06
N LEU A 23 5.50 -11.33 -8.02
CA LEU A 23 5.03 -11.76 -9.34
C LEU A 23 4.10 -12.98 -9.28
N GLU A 24 4.52 -14.05 -8.59
CA GLU A 24 3.82 -15.33 -8.62
C GLU A 24 2.43 -15.25 -7.97
N TRP A 25 2.33 -14.59 -6.81
CA TRP A 25 1.05 -14.39 -6.13
C TRP A 25 0.12 -13.45 -6.91
N THR A 26 0.67 -12.39 -7.50
CA THR A 26 -0.13 -11.42 -8.27
C THR A 26 -0.66 -12.06 -9.56
N GLU A 27 0.16 -12.84 -10.27
CA GLU A 27 -0.27 -13.62 -11.44
C GLU A 27 -1.34 -14.66 -11.10
N ALA A 28 -1.17 -15.39 -9.98
CA ALA A 28 -2.18 -16.33 -9.50
C ALA A 28 -3.50 -15.63 -9.16
N THR A 29 -3.42 -14.45 -8.53
CA THR A 29 -4.58 -13.62 -8.17
C THR A 29 -5.31 -13.12 -9.42
N LEU A 30 -4.58 -12.58 -10.39
CA LEU A 30 -5.13 -12.12 -11.67
C LEU A 30 -5.80 -13.26 -12.44
N ARG A 31 -5.18 -14.45 -12.47
CA ARG A 31 -5.74 -15.62 -13.16
C ARG A 31 -7.01 -16.13 -12.48
N THR A 32 -7.01 -16.20 -11.16
CA THR A 32 -8.09 -16.84 -10.39
C THR A 32 -9.29 -15.91 -10.18
N TYR A 33 -9.04 -14.60 -9.99
CA TYR A 33 -10.06 -13.64 -9.57
C TYR A 33 -10.33 -12.56 -10.62
N ALA A 34 -9.97 -12.77 -11.90
CA ALA A 34 -10.11 -11.78 -12.96
C ALA A 34 -11.50 -11.12 -13.03
N SER A 35 -12.57 -11.91 -12.93
CA SER A 35 -13.95 -11.40 -13.00
C SER A 35 -14.29 -10.47 -11.83
N VAL A 36 -13.93 -10.88 -10.61
CA VAL A 36 -14.14 -10.12 -9.37
C VAL A 36 -13.35 -8.81 -9.42
N LEU A 37 -12.07 -8.88 -9.82
CA LEU A 37 -11.20 -7.71 -9.93
C LEU A 37 -11.70 -6.70 -10.98
N ARG A 38 -12.28 -7.18 -12.08
CA ARG A 38 -12.90 -6.31 -13.11
C ARG A 38 -14.19 -5.70 -12.61
N GLN A 39 -15.02 -6.45 -11.88
CA GLN A 39 -16.25 -5.93 -11.29
C GLN A 39 -15.96 -4.86 -10.23
N ALA A 40 -14.87 -4.99 -9.50
CA ALA A 40 -14.39 -4.02 -8.53
C ALA A 40 -13.56 -2.88 -9.15
N ASP A 41 -13.35 -2.86 -10.47
CA ASP A 41 -12.56 -1.85 -11.20
C ASP A 41 -11.10 -1.71 -10.72
N ILE A 42 -10.51 -2.79 -10.21
CA ILE A 42 -9.12 -2.82 -9.69
C ILE A 42 -8.20 -3.74 -10.49
N TYR A 43 -8.71 -4.46 -11.49
CA TYR A 43 -7.92 -5.39 -12.31
C TYR A 43 -6.67 -4.74 -12.89
N GLY A 44 -6.78 -3.52 -13.44
CA GLY A 44 -5.65 -2.81 -14.04
C GLY A 44 -4.56 -2.49 -13.01
N VAL A 45 -4.95 -2.09 -11.80
CA VAL A 45 -4.01 -1.77 -10.71
C VAL A 45 -3.24 -3.02 -10.28
N VAL A 46 -3.93 -4.15 -10.09
CA VAL A 46 -3.31 -5.44 -9.75
C VAL A 46 -2.44 -5.97 -10.90
N ALA A 47 -2.82 -5.74 -12.15
CA ALA A 47 -2.01 -6.12 -13.31
C ALA A 47 -0.71 -5.31 -13.39
N VAL A 48 -0.77 -4.00 -13.11
CA VAL A 48 0.40 -3.13 -13.11
C VAL A 48 1.37 -3.47 -11.98
N SER A 49 0.89 -3.98 -10.84
CA SER A 49 1.77 -4.39 -9.73
C SER A 49 2.64 -5.62 -10.04
N CYS A 50 2.38 -6.35 -11.15
CA CYS A 50 3.31 -7.38 -11.64
C CYS A 50 4.60 -6.79 -12.22
N TYR A 51 4.62 -5.52 -12.61
CA TYR A 51 5.79 -4.94 -13.28
C TYR A 51 6.63 -4.14 -12.29
N ALA A 52 7.94 -4.09 -12.55
CA ALA A 52 8.80 -3.15 -11.86
C ALA A 52 8.33 -1.72 -12.18
N TYR A 53 7.95 -0.98 -11.16
CA TYR A 53 7.62 0.44 -11.28
C TYR A 53 8.80 1.29 -10.83
N GLY A 54 9.05 2.35 -11.58
CA GLY A 54 10.06 3.35 -11.24
C GLY A 54 9.70 4.05 -9.95
N TYR A 55 10.70 4.29 -9.11
CA TYR A 55 10.54 5.14 -7.94
C TYR A 55 10.41 6.60 -8.37
N PHE A 56 9.29 7.23 -8.02
CA PHE A 56 9.06 8.66 -8.22
C PHE A 56 9.03 9.39 -6.88
N SER A 57 10.13 10.07 -6.54
CA SER A 57 10.27 10.79 -5.27
C SER A 57 9.15 11.80 -5.03
N ASN A 58 8.66 12.46 -6.07
CA ASN A 58 7.58 13.43 -5.98
C ASN A 58 6.25 12.77 -5.56
N VAL A 59 5.99 11.52 -5.98
CA VAL A 59 4.77 10.79 -5.58
C VAL A 59 4.81 10.49 -4.09
N TRP A 60 5.95 10.01 -3.58
CA TRP A 60 6.12 9.71 -2.16
C TRP A 60 6.12 10.96 -1.28
N LYS A 61 6.75 12.06 -1.74
CA LYS A 61 6.68 13.36 -1.06
C LYS A 61 5.24 13.84 -0.95
N ALA A 62 4.50 13.85 -2.05
CA ALA A 62 3.08 14.19 -2.05
C ALA A 62 2.29 13.26 -1.13
N PHE A 63 2.61 11.96 -1.12
CA PHE A 63 1.96 11.02 -0.22
C PHE A 63 2.16 11.41 1.25
N CYS A 64 3.39 11.70 1.66
CA CYS A 64 3.72 12.10 3.02
C CYS A 64 3.15 13.48 3.42
N GLU A 65 3.08 14.44 2.49
CA GLU A 65 2.46 15.75 2.74
C GLU A 65 0.97 15.64 3.00
N LEU A 66 0.30 14.74 2.28
CA LEU A 66 -1.14 14.52 2.36
C LEU A 66 -1.53 13.53 3.47
N TRP A 67 -0.57 12.76 4.00
CA TRP A 67 -0.82 11.84 5.11
C TRP A 67 -0.94 12.57 6.45
N GLY A 68 -2.10 12.45 7.10
CA GLY A 68 -2.37 12.90 8.46
C GLY A 68 -1.94 11.83 9.47
N PRO A 69 -0.79 11.98 10.18
CA PRO A 69 -0.27 10.96 11.07
C PRO A 69 -1.14 10.75 12.33
N LEU A 70 -1.91 11.77 12.73
CA LEU A 70 -2.78 11.70 13.91
C LEU A 70 -4.06 10.91 13.64
N THR A 71 -4.61 11.05 12.44
CA THR A 71 -5.88 10.42 12.05
C THR A 71 -5.65 9.17 11.21
N ASN A 72 -4.41 8.88 10.81
CA ASN A 72 -4.05 7.78 9.92
C ASN A 72 -4.86 7.82 8.62
N THR A 73 -5.05 9.02 8.08
CA THR A 73 -5.84 9.29 6.88
C THR A 73 -5.05 10.09 5.86
N PHE A 74 -5.47 10.01 4.61
CA PHE A 74 -4.92 10.70 3.46
C PHE A 74 -5.84 11.86 3.07
N HIS A 75 -5.33 13.08 3.16
CA HIS A 75 -6.11 14.28 2.90
C HIS A 75 -6.13 14.57 1.39
N GLN A 76 -7.31 14.78 0.83
CA GLN A 76 -7.54 15.15 -0.56
C GLN A 76 -8.39 16.42 -0.63
N GLY A 77 -8.45 17.07 -1.80
CA GLY A 77 -9.24 18.30 -1.98
C GLY A 77 -10.73 18.16 -1.68
N ASN A 78 -11.26 16.93 -1.76
CA ASN A 78 -12.66 16.58 -1.54
C ASN A 78 -12.93 15.90 -0.17
N GLY A 79 -11.92 15.72 0.69
CA GLY A 79 -12.12 15.08 2.00
C GLY A 79 -10.89 14.33 2.51
N GLU A 80 -11.10 13.43 3.46
CA GLU A 80 -10.07 12.55 4.01
C GLU A 80 -10.41 11.10 3.63
N MET A 81 -9.40 10.34 3.19
CA MET A 81 -9.51 8.94 2.79
C MET A 81 -8.66 8.08 3.72
N SER A 82 -9.20 7.00 4.27
CA SER A 82 -8.44 6.07 5.11
C SER A 82 -8.88 4.64 4.86
N ILE A 83 -8.08 3.69 5.32
CA ILE A 83 -8.49 2.31 5.44
C ILE A 83 -9.31 2.22 6.73
N SER A 84 -10.62 2.01 6.62
CA SER A 84 -11.47 1.90 7.81
C SER A 84 -11.15 0.62 8.59
N LEU A 85 -11.54 0.57 9.88
CA LEU A 85 -11.47 -0.69 10.64
C LEU A 85 -12.28 -1.81 9.95
N TYR A 86 -13.39 -1.45 9.30
CA TYR A 86 -14.17 -2.43 8.56
C TYR A 86 -13.41 -2.97 7.34
N ASP A 87 -12.67 -2.10 6.63
CA ASP A 87 -11.81 -2.52 5.52
C ASP A 87 -10.66 -3.40 5.99
N LEU A 88 -10.03 -3.09 7.14
CA LEU A 88 -9.02 -3.96 7.74
C LEU A 88 -9.59 -5.35 8.07
N LYS A 89 -10.83 -5.42 8.54
CA LYS A 89 -11.52 -6.69 8.82
C LYS A 89 -11.86 -7.46 7.54
N VAL A 90 -12.47 -6.79 6.57
CA VAL A 90 -13.02 -7.42 5.37
C VAL A 90 -11.94 -7.75 4.35
N ILE A 91 -11.01 -6.82 4.12
CA ILE A 91 -9.93 -6.96 3.14
C ILE A 91 -8.69 -7.58 3.78
N GLY A 92 -8.28 -7.07 4.95
CA GLY A 92 -7.08 -7.54 5.63
C GLY A 92 -7.27 -8.83 6.45
N GLY A 93 -8.52 -9.27 6.67
CA GLY A 93 -8.82 -10.39 7.56
C GLY A 93 -8.48 -10.12 9.02
N LEU A 94 -8.19 -8.86 9.39
CA LEU A 94 -7.68 -8.50 10.69
C LEU A 94 -8.82 -8.39 11.72
N PRO A 95 -8.64 -8.92 12.94
CA PRO A 95 -9.65 -8.77 13.98
C PRO A 95 -9.69 -7.33 14.50
N ILE A 96 -10.90 -6.76 14.54
CA ILE A 96 -11.13 -5.38 15.03
C ILE A 96 -11.87 -5.29 16.35
N LEU A 97 -12.29 -6.44 16.91
CA LEU A 97 -13.02 -6.54 18.18
C LEU A 97 -12.14 -7.13 19.30
N GLY A 98 -10.83 -6.97 19.21
CA GLY A 98 -9.88 -7.43 20.24
C GLY A 98 -9.63 -8.94 20.25
N ALA A 99 -9.99 -9.66 19.18
CA ALA A 99 -9.57 -11.06 19.07
C ALA A 99 -8.04 -11.11 18.85
N PRO A 100 -7.35 -12.11 19.43
CA PRO A 100 -5.92 -12.27 19.25
C PRO A 100 -5.61 -12.49 17.76
N TYR A 101 -4.62 -11.75 17.25
CA TYR A 101 -4.07 -11.91 15.91
C TYR A 101 -2.63 -12.38 16.07
N GLU A 102 -2.31 -13.54 15.49
CA GLU A 102 -0.94 -13.99 15.35
C GLU A 102 -0.41 -13.44 14.02
N GLU A 103 0.32 -12.33 14.09
CA GLU A 103 0.98 -11.77 12.92
C GLU A 103 2.05 -12.75 12.44
N PHE A 104 1.97 -13.16 11.17
CA PHE A 104 3.03 -13.93 10.56
C PHE A 104 4.24 -13.00 10.36
N ILE A 105 5.21 -13.09 11.27
CA ILE A 105 6.50 -12.44 11.12
C ILE A 105 7.42 -13.47 10.45
N PRO A 106 7.77 -13.30 9.16
CA PRO A 106 8.72 -14.20 8.52
C PRO A 106 10.05 -14.15 9.29
N PRO A 107 10.67 -15.31 9.54
CA PRO A 107 11.91 -15.37 10.30
C PRO A 107 13.04 -14.59 9.59
N ASN A 108 13.97 -14.03 10.36
CA ASN A 108 15.03 -13.15 9.84
C ASN A 108 15.84 -13.73 8.67
N HIS A 109 15.96 -15.05 8.58
CA HIS A 109 16.67 -15.70 7.47
C HIS A 109 15.91 -15.60 6.13
N ASP A 110 14.59 -15.48 6.15
CA ASP A 110 13.76 -15.27 4.96
C ASP A 110 13.76 -13.81 4.49
N LEU A 111 13.96 -12.87 5.42
CA LEU A 111 14.08 -11.44 5.15
C LEU A 111 15.47 -11.06 4.60
N CYS A 112 16.51 -11.80 4.98
CA CYS A 112 17.89 -11.58 4.57
C CYS A 112 18.28 -12.43 3.35
N LYS A 113 17.53 -12.37 2.25
CA LYS A 113 18.04 -12.90 0.97
C LYS A 113 18.96 -11.85 0.32
N LYS A 114 20.26 -12.18 0.25
CA LYS A 114 21.29 -11.47 -0.52
C LYS A 114 21.04 -11.57 -2.01
#